data_AF-M5UIY8-F1
#
_entry.id   AF-M5UIY8-F1
#
_cell.length_a   1.000
_cell.length_b   1.000
_cell.length_c   1.000
_cell.angle_alpha   90.00
_cell.angle_beta   90.00
_cell.angle_gamma   90.00
#
_symmetry.space_group_name_H-M   'P 1'
#
loop_
_entity.id
_entity.type
_entity.pdbx_description
1 polymer ?
#
loop_
_entity_poly.entity_id
_entity_poly.type
_entity_poly.pdbx_seq_one_letter_code
_entity_poly.pdbx_strand_id
1 'polypeptide(L)'
;MLAALIGAVMPRHADACPFCSAVAQTLRQEMEAMDAVVIASALQSDATRNADTGEVLMEIAMVLKGEKYVSAGQTVKAVYFGDIAKGRRFLLSGVDPSDMQWSCLPLTPRAEQYIVRIPEVAEKDDADRLRFYLDYLQDEDSMLSRDAYDEFAIAPYAALQEIEPEMDHDQLVEWIGDDSLSPDRKRLYLTMLGVCGGKEDLPMLQEMLLSTQKTSRTGLDALIACYLTLAGEDGLEMINEEFLSNKKASYADTYAAIMAIRFHGTEGGVIARSALVESLHAILDREDLADLVIPDLARWQDWSQVEKLKQLFLNADAENNWVRVPVVNYLRACPKPEAAEAMEELKKVDPDSVRRANTFFAVPKPAAETVQPSKQ
;
A
#
# COMPACT_ATOMS: atom_id res chain seq x y z
N MET A 1 27.63 19.95 -29.83
CA MET A 1 26.77 18.82 -29.40
C MET A 1 27.12 18.50 -27.96
N LEU A 2 26.33 19.04 -27.02
CA LEU A 2 26.51 18.81 -25.58
C LEU A 2 25.78 17.51 -25.22
N ALA A 3 26.49 16.55 -24.64
CA ALA A 3 25.92 15.29 -24.15
C ALA A 3 25.30 15.52 -22.76
N ALA A 4 23.99 15.32 -22.64
CA ALA A 4 23.28 15.35 -21.36
C ALA A 4 23.45 13.99 -20.66
N LEU A 5 24.11 13.99 -19.50
CA LEU A 5 24.05 12.87 -18.55
C LEU A 5 22.69 12.91 -17.85
N ILE A 6 21.82 11.97 -18.19
CA ILE A 6 20.61 11.69 -17.43
C ILE A 6 21.00 10.75 -16.29
N GLY A 7 21.09 11.30 -15.08
CA GLY A 7 21.26 10.51 -13.86
C GLY A 7 19.99 9.71 -13.60
N ALA A 8 20.10 8.39 -13.61
CA ALA A 8 19.02 7.50 -13.22
C ALA A 8 18.80 7.64 -11.70
N VAL A 9 17.71 8.30 -11.31
CA VAL A 9 17.19 8.25 -9.95
C VAL A 9 16.63 6.85 -9.75
N MET A 10 17.28 6.04 -8.91
CA MET A 10 16.74 4.75 -8.49
C MET A 10 15.51 4.98 -7.62
N PRO A 11 14.39 4.28 -7.84
CA PRO A 11 13.29 4.29 -6.89
C PRO A 11 13.78 3.60 -5.61
N ARG A 12 13.74 4.32 -4.48
CA ARG A 12 13.76 3.67 -3.18
C ARG A 12 12.45 2.88 -3.10
N HIS A 13 12.53 1.56 -2.94
CA HIS A 13 11.39 0.78 -2.49
C HIS A 13 11.07 1.30 -1.09
N ALA A 14 10.07 2.17 -0.99
CA ALA A 14 9.44 2.45 0.27
C ALA A 14 8.65 1.20 0.65
N ASP A 15 8.86 0.71 1.87
CA ASP A 15 8.12 -0.36 2.51
C ASP A 15 6.68 0.11 2.79
N ALA A 16 5.90 0.34 1.72
CA ALA A 16 4.50 0.73 1.81
C ALA A 16 3.62 -0.49 2.13
N CYS A 17 2.42 -0.25 2.67
CA CYS A 17 1.47 -1.31 2.98
C CYS A 17 1.15 -2.15 1.72
N PRO A 18 1.35 -3.48 1.74
CA PRO A 18 1.21 -4.32 0.56
C PRO A 18 -0.25 -4.49 0.08
N PHE A 19 -1.21 -4.00 0.87
CA PHE A 19 -2.66 -4.10 0.61
C PHE A 19 -3.28 -2.78 0.13
N CYS A 20 -2.57 -1.66 0.21
CA CYS A 20 -3.12 -0.36 -0.15
C CYS A 20 -3.03 -0.11 -1.66
N SER A 21 -4.15 0.26 -2.29
CA SER A 21 -4.14 0.77 -3.66
C SER A 21 -3.64 2.23 -3.69
N ALA A 22 -3.29 2.74 -4.89
CA ALA A 22 -2.58 3.99 -5.16
C ALA A 22 -2.80 5.09 -4.10
N VAL A 23 -1.86 5.17 -3.15
CA VAL A 23 -1.90 6.17 -2.08
C VAL A 23 -1.71 7.55 -2.69
N ALA A 24 -2.61 8.48 -2.37
CA ALA A 24 -2.37 9.88 -2.69
C ALA A 24 -1.20 10.40 -1.84
N GLN A 25 -0.67 11.58 -2.18
CA GLN A 25 0.27 12.22 -1.25
C GLN A 25 -0.50 12.61 0.01
N THR A 26 0.07 12.27 1.16
CA THR A 26 -0.41 12.76 2.47
C THR A 26 -0.26 14.28 2.53
N LEU A 27 -1.07 14.97 3.33
CA LEU A 27 -0.96 16.41 3.56
C LEU A 27 0.44 16.78 4.05
N ARG A 28 1.07 15.93 4.87
CA ARG A 28 2.47 16.10 5.27
C ARG A 28 3.41 16.12 4.06
N GLN A 29 3.31 15.15 3.16
CA GLN A 29 4.13 15.08 1.95
C GLN A 29 3.83 16.24 0.99
N GLU A 30 2.56 16.62 0.83
CA GLU A 30 2.16 17.79 0.05
C GLU A 30 2.79 19.06 0.63
N MET A 31 2.66 19.29 1.94
CA MET A 31 3.26 20.43 2.63
C MET A 31 4.79 20.44 2.50
N GLU A 32 5.44 19.27 2.57
CA GLU A 32 6.89 19.12 2.38
C GLU A 32 7.33 19.50 0.96
N ALA A 33 6.50 19.29 -0.05
CA ALA A 33 6.81 19.64 -1.43
C ALA A 33 6.67 21.14 -1.77
N MET A 34 5.97 21.92 -0.93
CA MET A 34 5.63 23.34 -1.22
C MET A 34 6.71 24.32 -0.76
N ASP A 35 6.79 25.50 -1.37
CA ASP A 35 7.74 26.54 -0.93
C ASP A 35 7.24 27.27 0.34
N ALA A 36 5.93 27.48 0.43
CA ALA A 36 5.27 28.04 1.61
C ALA A 36 3.92 27.37 1.86
N VAL A 37 3.56 27.19 3.13
CA VAL A 37 2.23 26.69 3.53
C VAL A 37 1.73 27.57 4.66
N VAL A 38 0.53 28.12 4.51
CA VAL A 38 -0.03 29.11 5.44
C VAL A 38 -1.52 28.89 5.66
N ILE A 39 -2.01 29.36 6.80
CA ILE A 39 -3.45 29.51 7.04
C ILE A 39 -3.81 30.99 6.91
N ALA A 40 -4.74 31.29 6.01
CA ALA A 40 -5.15 32.64 5.69
C ALA A 40 -6.66 32.85 5.90
N SER A 41 -7.04 34.11 6.14
CA SER A 41 -8.44 34.54 6.26
C SER A 41 -8.81 35.42 5.07
N ALA A 42 -9.97 35.16 4.46
CA ALA A 42 -10.50 36.02 3.43
C ALA A 42 -10.82 37.42 3.98
N LEU A 43 -10.29 38.46 3.35
CA LEU A 43 -10.59 39.86 3.68
C LEU A 43 -11.87 40.36 2.98
N GLN A 44 -12.33 39.62 1.98
CA GLN A 44 -13.48 39.92 1.14
C GLN A 44 -14.61 38.91 1.35
N SER A 45 -15.81 39.29 0.92
CA SER A 45 -16.97 38.41 0.68
C SER A 45 -17.29 38.30 -0.80
N ASP A 46 -18.21 37.40 -1.18
CA ASP A 46 -18.73 37.30 -2.56
C ASP A 46 -19.26 38.62 -3.12
N ALA A 47 -19.80 39.50 -2.27
CA ALA A 47 -20.29 40.81 -2.68
C ALA A 47 -19.18 41.83 -3.00
N THR A 48 -17.93 41.53 -2.64
CA THR A 48 -16.80 42.47 -2.70
C THR A 48 -15.60 41.94 -3.48
N ARG A 49 -15.56 40.64 -3.81
CA ARG A 49 -14.53 40.05 -4.67
C ARG A 49 -14.83 40.32 -6.15
N ASN A 50 -13.81 40.18 -6.99
CA ASN A 50 -14.01 40.12 -8.43
C ASN A 50 -14.41 38.68 -8.81
N ALA A 51 -15.69 38.47 -9.12
CA ALA A 51 -16.21 37.16 -9.49
C ALA A 51 -15.65 36.64 -10.83
N ASP A 52 -15.24 37.53 -11.74
CA ASP A 52 -14.76 37.14 -13.08
C ASP A 52 -13.36 36.53 -13.02
N THR A 53 -12.52 36.95 -12.06
CA THR A 53 -11.15 36.45 -11.91
C THR A 53 -11.03 35.35 -10.85
N GLY A 54 -11.98 35.29 -9.91
CA GLY A 54 -11.89 34.41 -8.74
C GLY A 54 -10.79 34.82 -7.74
N GLU A 55 -10.11 35.95 -7.95
CA GLU A 55 -9.10 36.46 -7.02
C GLU A 55 -9.76 36.86 -5.70
N VAL A 56 -9.23 36.33 -4.60
CA VAL A 56 -9.63 36.68 -3.24
C VAL A 56 -8.41 37.24 -2.51
N LEU A 57 -8.57 38.45 -1.97
CA LEU A 57 -7.59 39.05 -1.09
C LEU A 57 -7.69 38.39 0.30
N MET A 58 -6.56 37.88 0.79
CA MET A 58 -6.50 37.15 2.06
C MET A 58 -5.34 37.68 2.92
N GLU A 59 -5.51 37.60 4.24
CA GLU A 59 -4.46 37.91 5.20
C GLU A 59 -3.94 36.61 5.81
N ILE A 60 -2.63 36.41 5.77
CA ILE A 60 -1.97 35.26 6.39
C ILE A 60 -2.08 35.40 7.91
N ALA A 61 -2.75 34.47 8.57
CA ALA A 61 -2.83 34.46 10.02
C ALA A 61 -1.73 33.61 10.65
N MET A 62 -1.31 32.54 9.99
CA MET A 62 -0.29 31.61 10.49
C MET A 62 0.56 31.09 9.33
N VAL A 63 1.86 31.00 9.56
CA VAL A 63 2.80 30.33 8.66
C VAL A 63 3.12 28.96 9.25
N LEU A 64 2.90 27.91 8.46
CA LEU A 64 3.22 26.52 8.82
C LEU A 64 4.54 26.07 8.20
N LYS A 65 4.93 26.70 7.09
CA LYS A 65 6.20 26.52 6.40
C LYS A 65 6.51 27.74 5.53
N GLY A 66 7.80 28.10 5.43
CA GLY A 66 8.26 29.06 4.42
C GLY A 66 8.41 30.48 4.96
N GLU A 67 8.77 30.63 6.24
CA GLU A 67 8.95 31.90 6.96
C GLU A 67 9.98 32.84 6.31
N LYS A 68 10.88 32.29 5.50
CA LYS A 68 11.83 33.06 4.68
C LYS A 68 11.16 33.78 3.49
N TYR A 69 9.97 33.37 3.08
CA TYR A 69 9.25 33.88 1.92
C TYR A 69 8.00 34.68 2.30
N VAL A 70 7.35 34.31 3.41
CA VAL A 70 6.08 34.91 3.85
C VAL A 70 6.04 35.14 5.35
N SER A 71 5.13 36.01 5.81
CA SER A 71 4.97 36.36 7.22
C SER A 71 3.50 36.47 7.63
N ALA A 72 3.20 36.21 8.90
CA ALA A 72 1.87 36.51 9.45
C ALA A 72 1.55 38.02 9.34
N GLY A 73 0.29 38.33 9.04
CA GLY A 73 -0.21 39.67 8.72
C GLY A 73 0.02 40.11 7.26
N GLN A 74 0.79 39.36 6.47
CA GLN A 74 0.97 39.65 5.05
C GLN A 74 -0.33 39.42 4.28
N THR A 75 -0.66 40.33 3.38
CA THR A 75 -1.78 40.17 2.44
C THR A 75 -1.31 39.46 1.17
N VAL A 76 -2.05 38.45 0.76
CA VAL A 76 -1.82 37.68 -0.47
C VAL A 76 -3.10 37.61 -1.31
N LYS A 77 -2.95 37.24 -2.58
CA LYS A 77 -4.07 36.93 -3.47
C LYS A 77 -4.02 35.46 -3.83
N ALA A 78 -5.15 34.79 -3.68
CA ALA A 78 -5.32 33.41 -4.13
C ALA A 78 -6.59 33.30 -4.99
N VAL A 79 -6.60 32.39 -5.94
CA VAL A 79 -7.76 32.14 -6.80
C VAL A 79 -8.65 31.10 -6.15
N TYR A 80 -9.93 31.44 -5.94
CA TYR A 80 -10.93 30.52 -5.40
C TYR A 80 -12.32 30.86 -5.92
N PHE A 81 -13.00 29.87 -6.52
CA PHE A 81 -14.31 30.03 -7.16
C PHE A 81 -15.50 29.58 -6.31
N GLY A 82 -15.27 28.97 -5.14
CA GLY A 82 -16.35 28.63 -4.21
C GLY A 82 -16.88 29.84 -3.42
N ASP A 83 -17.77 29.59 -2.47
CA ASP A 83 -18.39 30.63 -1.64
C ASP A 83 -17.36 31.34 -0.74
N ILE A 84 -17.43 32.66 -0.65
CA ILE A 84 -16.51 33.45 0.17
C ILE A 84 -17.27 34.35 1.14
N ALA A 85 -16.94 34.19 2.42
CA ALA A 85 -17.32 35.10 3.49
C ALA A 85 -16.07 35.73 4.12
N LYS A 86 -16.19 36.99 4.50
CA LYS A 86 -15.11 37.68 5.21
C LYS A 86 -14.79 36.92 6.51
N GLY A 87 -13.52 36.63 6.74
CA GLY A 87 -13.02 35.86 7.88
C GLY A 87 -12.96 34.35 7.64
N ARG A 88 -13.53 33.81 6.55
CA ARG A 88 -13.44 32.38 6.22
C ARG A 88 -11.97 31.95 6.10
N ARG A 89 -11.65 30.78 6.63
CA ARG A 89 -10.29 30.23 6.78
C ARG A 89 -9.94 29.32 5.60
N PHE A 90 -8.69 29.39 5.17
CA PHE A 90 -8.15 28.62 4.05
C PHE A 90 -6.75 28.12 4.37
N LEU A 91 -6.43 26.91 3.93
CA LEU A 91 -5.07 26.45 3.73
C LEU A 91 -4.62 26.95 2.36
N LEU A 92 -3.51 27.69 2.33
CA LEU A 92 -2.84 28.07 1.10
C LEU A 92 -1.49 27.36 1.00
N SER A 93 -1.27 26.72 -0.14
CA SER A 93 0.01 26.08 -0.48
C SER A 93 0.62 26.80 -1.67
N GLY A 94 1.83 27.34 -1.48
CA GLY A 94 2.51 28.22 -2.40
C GLY A 94 3.72 27.55 -3.05
N VAL A 95 3.88 27.80 -4.35
CA VAL A 95 5.07 27.42 -5.14
C VAL A 95 5.61 28.63 -5.89
N ASP A 96 6.87 28.55 -6.33
CA ASP A 96 7.61 29.64 -6.99
C ASP A 96 7.87 30.81 -6.04
N PRO A 97 8.96 30.78 -5.25
CA PRO A 97 9.24 31.82 -4.27
C PRO A 97 9.43 33.22 -4.86
N SER A 98 9.69 33.32 -6.17
CA SER A 98 9.89 34.61 -6.85
C SER A 98 8.57 35.26 -7.27
N ASP A 99 7.56 34.46 -7.54
CA ASP A 99 6.20 34.89 -7.90
C ASP A 99 5.17 33.87 -7.36
N MET A 100 4.95 33.93 -6.05
CA MET A 100 4.24 32.88 -5.31
C MET A 100 2.84 32.60 -5.87
N GLN A 101 2.66 31.39 -6.41
CA GLN A 101 1.39 30.89 -6.91
C GLN A 101 0.72 30.03 -5.84
N TRP A 102 -0.51 30.38 -5.46
CA TRP A 102 -1.22 29.75 -4.36
C TRP A 102 -2.32 28.80 -4.84
N SER A 103 -2.27 27.55 -4.38
CA SER A 103 -3.50 26.75 -4.24
C SER A 103 -4.28 27.21 -3.00
N CYS A 104 -5.59 26.95 -3.00
CA CYS A 104 -6.48 27.44 -1.96
C CYS A 104 -7.54 26.38 -1.62
N LEU A 105 -7.54 25.92 -0.37
CA LEU A 105 -8.48 24.94 0.15
C LEU A 105 -9.23 25.52 1.36
N PRO A 106 -10.59 25.56 1.35
CA PRO A 106 -11.35 26.06 2.50
C PRO A 106 -11.22 25.12 3.70
N LEU A 107 -11.13 25.69 4.89
CA LEU A 107 -11.02 24.93 6.14
C LEU A 107 -12.29 25.03 6.98
N THR A 108 -12.68 23.89 7.54
CA THR A 108 -13.53 23.85 8.74
C THR A 108 -12.68 24.18 9.98
N PRO A 109 -13.28 24.57 11.12
CA PRO A 109 -12.52 24.75 12.37
C PRO A 109 -11.79 23.47 12.80
N ARG A 110 -12.37 22.29 12.53
CA ARG A 110 -11.76 20.99 12.84
C ARG A 110 -10.55 20.71 11.95
N ALA A 111 -10.66 20.99 10.66
CA ALA A 111 -9.57 20.91 9.70
C ALA A 111 -8.41 21.85 10.02
N GLU A 112 -8.69 23.09 10.44
CA GLU A 112 -7.65 24.01 10.87
C GLU A 112 -6.88 23.47 12.10
N GLN A 113 -7.59 22.98 13.12
CA GLN A 113 -6.97 22.38 14.32
C GLN A 113 -6.10 21.16 14.01
N TYR A 114 -6.49 20.39 13.00
CA TYR A 114 -5.73 19.25 12.52
C TYR A 114 -4.46 19.69 11.78
N ILE A 115 -4.59 20.57 10.79
CA ILE A 115 -3.48 21.00 9.93
C ILE A 115 -2.36 21.67 10.72
N VAL A 116 -2.70 22.50 11.72
CA VAL A 116 -1.67 23.18 12.53
C VAL A 116 -0.75 22.22 13.28
N ARG A 117 -1.18 20.97 13.49
CA ARG A 117 -0.37 19.93 14.14
C ARG A 117 0.53 19.16 13.18
N ILE A 118 0.23 19.16 11.88
CA ILE A 118 0.97 18.37 10.89
C ILE A 118 2.48 18.64 10.90
N PRO A 119 2.98 19.90 10.98
CA PRO A 119 4.42 20.15 11.02
C PRO A 119 5.13 19.47 12.21
N GLU A 120 4.50 19.46 13.39
CA GLU A 120 5.05 18.80 14.58
C GLU A 120 5.00 17.27 14.44
N VAL A 121 3.88 16.75 13.94
CA VAL A 121 3.68 15.30 13.70
C VAL A 121 4.69 14.80 12.66
N ALA A 122 5.02 15.60 11.65
CA ALA A 122 5.97 15.25 10.60
C ALA A 122 7.38 14.93 11.10
N GLU A 123 7.77 15.49 12.26
CA GLU A 123 9.08 15.27 12.88
C GLU A 123 9.14 14.01 13.74
N LYS A 124 8.00 13.34 13.96
CA LYS A 124 7.90 12.11 14.76
C LYS A 124 8.25 10.87 13.94
N ASP A 125 8.54 9.78 14.64
CA ASP A 125 8.67 8.46 14.02
C ASP A 125 7.33 7.92 13.51
N ASP A 126 7.38 6.82 12.76
CA ASP A 126 6.22 6.26 12.09
C ASP A 126 5.10 5.88 13.08
N ALA A 127 5.42 5.28 14.23
CA ALA A 127 4.44 4.84 15.22
C ALA A 127 3.77 6.05 15.90
N ASP A 128 4.55 7.04 16.33
CA ASP A 128 4.01 8.26 16.93
C ASP A 128 3.13 9.06 15.95
N ARG A 129 3.44 9.03 14.65
CA ARG A 129 2.56 9.58 13.62
C ARG A 129 1.25 8.81 13.56
N LEU A 130 1.28 7.48 13.49
CA LEU A 130 0.06 6.67 13.45
C LEU A 130 -0.83 6.89 14.67
N ARG A 131 -0.25 7.04 15.87
CA ARG A 131 -1.01 7.40 17.09
C ARG A 131 -1.82 8.69 16.93
N PHE A 132 -1.27 9.68 16.24
CA PHE A 132 -2.01 10.91 15.93
C PHE A 132 -3.13 10.67 14.93
N TYR A 133 -2.88 9.93 13.84
CA TYR A 133 -3.86 9.74 12.77
C TYR A 133 -4.99 8.77 13.13
N LEU A 134 -4.80 7.92 14.15
CA LEU A 134 -5.77 6.91 14.59
C LEU A 134 -7.15 7.53 14.89
N ASP A 135 -7.17 8.70 15.56
CA ASP A 135 -8.38 9.43 15.94
C ASP A 135 -9.19 9.97 14.74
N TYR A 136 -8.63 9.92 13.53
CA TYR A 136 -9.19 10.58 12.35
C TYR A 136 -9.59 9.60 11.24
N LEU A 137 -9.37 8.29 11.39
CA LEU A 137 -9.63 7.29 10.34
C LEU A 137 -11.04 7.39 9.76
N GLN A 138 -12.07 7.63 10.57
CA GLN A 138 -13.46 7.80 10.12
C GLN A 138 -14.03 9.19 10.44
N ASP A 139 -13.17 10.21 10.47
CA ASP A 139 -13.61 11.59 10.69
C ASP A 139 -14.68 12.04 9.68
N GLU A 140 -15.70 12.75 10.18
CA GLU A 140 -16.76 13.34 9.36
C GLU A 140 -16.20 14.36 8.34
N ASP A 141 -15.09 15.03 8.69
CA ASP A 141 -14.37 15.87 7.74
C ASP A 141 -13.53 14.98 6.81
N SER A 142 -14.00 14.84 5.58
CA SER A 142 -13.40 13.98 4.57
C SER A 142 -11.93 14.28 4.26
N MET A 143 -11.43 15.49 4.56
CA MET A 143 -10.01 15.80 4.38
C MET A 143 -9.16 15.04 5.42
N LEU A 144 -9.61 15.02 6.68
CA LEU A 144 -8.89 14.39 7.79
C LEU A 144 -8.92 12.88 7.64
N SER A 145 -10.10 12.32 7.34
CA SER A 145 -10.23 10.87 7.19
C SER A 145 -9.57 10.29 5.95
N ARG A 146 -9.32 11.10 4.92
CA ARG A 146 -8.49 10.70 3.78
C ARG A 146 -7.01 10.77 4.13
N ASP A 147 -6.55 11.89 4.69
CA ASP A 147 -5.15 12.06 5.08
C ASP A 147 -4.71 11.00 6.11
N ALA A 148 -5.54 10.73 7.11
CA ALA A 148 -5.28 9.67 8.08
C ALA A 148 -5.18 8.29 7.41
N TYR A 149 -6.10 7.96 6.50
CA TYR A 149 -6.00 6.72 5.74
C TYR A 149 -4.69 6.65 4.94
N ASP A 150 -4.32 7.72 4.25
CA ASP A 150 -3.11 7.76 3.42
C ASP A 150 -1.83 7.63 4.27
N GLU A 151 -1.78 8.21 5.47
CA GLU A 151 -0.66 8.05 6.40
C GLU A 151 -0.54 6.61 6.91
N PHE A 152 -1.66 5.94 7.22
CA PHE A 152 -1.65 4.51 7.53
C PHE A 152 -1.23 3.65 6.32
N ALA A 153 -1.67 4.02 5.12
CA ALA A 153 -1.41 3.26 3.91
C ALA A 153 0.07 3.27 3.48
N ILE A 154 0.82 4.32 3.83
CA ILE A 154 2.27 4.40 3.55
C ILE A 154 3.15 3.94 4.72
N ALA A 155 2.58 3.68 5.89
CA ALA A 155 3.34 3.33 7.07
C ALA A 155 3.90 1.89 6.99
N PRO A 156 5.13 1.66 7.49
CA PRO A 156 5.66 0.31 7.62
C PRO A 156 4.81 -0.53 8.58
N TYR A 157 4.68 -1.82 8.30
CA TYR A 157 3.87 -2.72 9.13
C TYR A 157 4.39 -2.80 10.59
N ALA A 158 5.71 -2.69 10.81
CA ALA A 158 6.28 -2.65 12.15
C ALA A 158 5.77 -1.47 13.00
N ALA A 159 5.59 -0.29 12.40
CA ALA A 159 5.03 0.87 13.10
C ALA A 159 3.56 0.65 13.49
N LEU A 160 2.81 -0.07 12.64
CA LEU A 160 1.44 -0.45 12.95
C LEU A 160 1.38 -1.42 14.14
N GLN A 161 2.31 -2.38 14.22
CA GLN A 161 2.42 -3.29 15.36
C GLN A 161 2.76 -2.57 16.67
N GLU A 162 3.59 -1.52 16.62
CA GLU A 162 3.98 -0.75 17.81
C GLU A 162 2.83 0.04 18.46
N ILE A 163 1.74 0.27 17.72
CA ILE A 163 0.56 0.99 18.23
C ILE A 163 -0.61 0.05 18.57
N GLU A 164 -0.36 -1.27 18.65
CA GLU A 164 -1.35 -2.28 19.04
C GLU A 164 -2.13 -1.89 20.31
N PRO A 165 -1.50 -1.44 21.43
CA PRO A 165 -2.22 -1.15 22.66
C PRO A 165 -3.23 0.00 22.57
N GLU A 166 -3.09 0.86 21.56
CA GLU A 166 -3.93 2.03 21.33
C GLU A 166 -5.12 1.75 20.39
N MET A 167 -5.14 0.60 19.71
CA MET A 167 -6.23 0.26 18.79
C MET A 167 -7.51 -0.14 19.53
N ASP A 168 -8.65 0.42 19.11
CA ASP A 168 -9.97 0.01 19.59
C ASP A 168 -10.47 -1.19 18.80
N HIS A 169 -10.31 -2.38 19.40
CA HIS A 169 -10.73 -3.65 18.83
C HIS A 169 -12.21 -3.65 18.40
N ASP A 170 -13.12 -3.26 19.31
CA ASP A 170 -14.56 -3.38 19.08
C ASP A 170 -15.02 -2.43 17.96
N GLN A 171 -14.41 -1.24 17.90
CA GLN A 171 -14.64 -0.29 16.81
C GLN A 171 -14.16 -0.82 15.46
N LEU A 172 -13.01 -1.50 15.40
CA LEU A 172 -12.52 -2.13 14.17
C LEU A 172 -13.47 -3.22 13.69
N VAL A 173 -13.95 -4.08 14.60
CA VAL A 173 -14.95 -5.11 14.28
C VAL A 173 -16.24 -4.48 13.74
N GLU A 174 -16.73 -3.40 14.35
CA GLU A 174 -17.89 -2.65 13.85
C GLU A 174 -17.66 -2.13 12.43
N TRP A 175 -16.53 -1.48 12.17
CA TRP A 175 -16.21 -0.93 10.85
C TRP A 175 -16.03 -2.01 9.78
N ILE A 176 -15.39 -3.13 10.10
CA ILE A 176 -15.22 -4.25 9.15
C ILE A 176 -16.59 -4.79 8.69
N GLY A 177 -17.57 -4.82 9.59
CA GLY A 177 -18.95 -5.22 9.31
C GLY A 177 -19.76 -4.21 8.48
N ASP A 178 -19.30 -2.97 8.31
CA ASP A 178 -20.01 -1.95 7.54
C ASP A 178 -19.80 -2.13 6.02
N ASP A 179 -20.82 -2.66 5.35
CA ASP A 179 -20.86 -2.87 3.90
C ASP A 179 -20.85 -1.58 3.06
N SER A 180 -21.01 -0.40 3.67
CA SER A 180 -20.92 0.88 2.97
C SER A 180 -19.48 1.39 2.79
N LEU A 181 -18.52 0.84 3.54
CA LEU A 181 -17.13 1.27 3.47
C LEU A 181 -16.44 0.85 2.18
N SER A 182 -15.49 1.68 1.75
CA SER A 182 -14.67 1.38 0.59
C SER A 182 -13.79 0.14 0.83
N PRO A 183 -13.43 -0.61 -0.22
CA PRO A 183 -12.56 -1.76 -0.10
C PRO A 183 -11.21 -1.45 0.55
N ASP A 184 -10.66 -0.27 0.25
CA ASP A 184 -9.37 0.19 0.78
C ASP A 184 -9.42 0.39 2.31
N ARG A 185 -10.51 0.98 2.83
CA ARG A 185 -10.73 1.12 4.28
C ARG A 185 -10.89 -0.23 4.96
N LYS A 186 -11.68 -1.14 4.36
CA LYS A 186 -11.84 -2.50 4.88
C LYS A 186 -10.51 -3.23 4.98
N ARG A 187 -9.62 -3.10 3.97
CA ARG A 187 -8.28 -3.69 4.02
C ARG A 187 -7.45 -3.15 5.18
N LEU A 188 -7.46 -1.84 5.39
CA LEU A 188 -6.74 -1.22 6.51
C LEU A 188 -7.25 -1.78 7.84
N TYR A 189 -8.57 -1.79 8.05
CA TYR A 189 -9.13 -2.23 9.34
C TYR A 189 -8.93 -3.73 9.58
N LEU A 190 -9.00 -4.57 8.54
CA LEU A 190 -8.64 -6.00 8.66
C LEU A 190 -7.15 -6.18 9.01
N THR A 191 -6.28 -5.33 8.47
CA THR A 191 -4.84 -5.35 8.81
C THR A 191 -4.63 -4.95 10.26
N MET A 192 -5.34 -3.91 10.74
CA MET A 192 -5.32 -3.47 12.14
C MET A 192 -5.89 -4.54 13.09
N LEU A 193 -7.01 -5.18 12.72
CA LEU A 193 -7.57 -6.29 13.49
C LEU A 193 -6.59 -7.48 13.54
N GLY A 194 -5.81 -7.71 12.48
CA GLY A 194 -4.74 -8.71 12.52
C GLY A 194 -3.64 -8.39 13.55
N VAL A 195 -3.48 -7.11 13.93
CA VAL A 195 -2.51 -6.66 14.93
C VAL A 195 -3.07 -6.74 16.35
N CYS A 196 -4.27 -6.22 16.59
CA CYS A 196 -4.85 -6.12 17.94
C CYS A 196 -5.92 -7.17 18.29
N GLY A 197 -6.32 -7.99 17.32
CA GLY A 197 -7.34 -9.02 17.47
C GLY A 197 -6.79 -10.36 17.96
N GLY A 198 -7.69 -11.33 18.08
CA GLY A 198 -7.38 -12.62 18.68
C GLY A 198 -8.16 -13.80 18.09
N LYS A 199 -8.03 -14.96 18.74
CA LYS A 199 -8.69 -16.20 18.27
C LYS A 199 -10.21 -16.14 18.36
N GLU A 200 -10.73 -15.26 19.20
CA GLU A 200 -12.15 -14.92 19.35
C GLU A 200 -12.78 -14.36 18.07
N ASP A 201 -11.99 -13.76 17.17
CA ASP A 201 -12.45 -13.17 15.91
C ASP A 201 -12.57 -14.20 14.77
N LEU A 202 -11.93 -15.36 14.93
CA LEU A 202 -11.90 -16.41 13.90
C LEU A 202 -13.29 -16.81 13.40
N PRO A 203 -14.33 -16.99 14.24
CA PRO A 203 -15.66 -17.32 13.76
C PRO A 203 -16.23 -16.27 12.78
N MET A 204 -16.05 -14.98 13.09
CA MET A 204 -16.50 -13.88 12.22
C MET A 204 -15.73 -13.90 10.90
N LEU A 205 -14.40 -14.01 10.95
CA LEU A 205 -13.55 -14.01 9.76
C LEU A 205 -13.84 -15.22 8.85
N GLN A 206 -14.06 -16.40 9.44
CA GLN A 206 -14.45 -17.61 8.71
C GLN A 206 -15.81 -17.46 8.04
N GLU A 207 -16.80 -16.88 8.73
CA GLU A 207 -18.12 -16.59 8.14
C GLU A 207 -17.98 -15.66 6.92
N MET A 208 -17.18 -14.61 7.02
CA MET A 208 -16.91 -13.68 5.92
C MET A 208 -16.21 -14.37 4.73
N LEU A 209 -15.20 -15.20 5.00
CA LEU A 209 -14.44 -15.94 3.98
C LEU A 209 -15.33 -16.92 3.20
N LEU A 210 -16.23 -17.62 3.90
CA LEU A 210 -17.13 -18.61 3.31
C LEU A 210 -18.41 -18.01 2.71
N SER A 211 -18.65 -16.71 2.91
CA SER A 211 -19.83 -16.03 2.40
C SER A 211 -19.89 -16.05 0.87
N THR A 212 -21.07 -16.32 0.33
CA THR A 212 -21.34 -16.20 -1.12
C THR A 212 -21.67 -14.77 -1.54
N GLN A 213 -21.86 -13.86 -0.58
CA GLN A 213 -22.10 -12.44 -0.85
C GLN A 213 -20.77 -11.74 -1.16
N LYS A 214 -20.70 -11.07 -2.31
CA LYS A 214 -19.48 -10.38 -2.74
C LYS A 214 -19.05 -9.28 -1.77
N THR A 215 -19.99 -8.59 -1.12
CA THR A 215 -19.70 -7.50 -0.18
C THR A 215 -18.97 -8.00 1.07
N SER A 216 -19.30 -9.21 1.54
CA SER A 216 -18.63 -9.85 2.69
C SER A 216 -17.16 -10.18 2.45
N ARG A 217 -16.76 -10.39 1.18
CA ARG A 217 -15.36 -10.67 0.77
C ARG A 217 -14.63 -9.45 0.21
N THR A 218 -15.13 -8.25 0.50
CA THR A 218 -14.45 -7.02 0.10
C THR A 218 -13.11 -6.91 0.81
N GLY A 219 -12.02 -6.75 0.06
CA GLY A 219 -10.67 -6.77 0.62
C GLY A 219 -10.20 -8.18 1.02
N LEU A 220 -10.58 -9.20 0.23
CA LEU A 220 -10.32 -10.61 0.51
C LEU A 220 -8.85 -10.93 0.85
N ASP A 221 -7.89 -10.23 0.23
CA ASP A 221 -6.47 -10.36 0.51
C ASP A 221 -6.14 -10.02 1.97
N ALA A 222 -6.60 -8.86 2.45
CA ALA A 222 -6.44 -8.47 3.85
C ALA A 222 -7.26 -9.35 4.79
N LEU A 223 -8.43 -9.85 4.35
CA LEU A 223 -9.26 -10.76 5.14
C LEU A 223 -8.56 -12.10 5.38
N ILE A 224 -8.00 -12.69 4.32
CA ILE A 224 -7.19 -13.93 4.41
C ILE A 224 -5.95 -13.67 5.26
N ALA A 225 -5.27 -12.54 5.06
CA ALA A 225 -4.08 -12.19 5.84
C ALA A 225 -4.41 -12.08 7.33
N CYS A 226 -5.46 -11.33 7.70
CA CYS A 226 -5.96 -11.20 9.06
C CYS A 226 -6.29 -12.57 9.67
N TYR A 227 -7.09 -13.39 8.96
CA TYR A 227 -7.43 -14.74 9.40
C TYR A 227 -6.18 -15.60 9.67
N LEU A 228 -5.20 -15.59 8.77
CA LEU A 228 -3.96 -16.34 8.95
C LEU A 228 -3.06 -15.79 10.06
N THR A 229 -3.09 -14.47 10.33
CA THR A 229 -2.40 -13.88 11.48
C THR A 229 -2.95 -14.43 12.80
N LEU A 230 -4.28 -14.56 12.91
CA LEU A 230 -4.94 -15.01 14.14
C LEU A 230 -4.98 -16.54 14.27
N ALA A 231 -5.15 -17.26 13.16
CA ALA A 231 -5.22 -18.72 13.12
C ALA A 231 -3.82 -19.38 13.13
N GLY A 232 -2.80 -18.69 12.62
CA GLY A 232 -1.48 -19.26 12.38
C GLY A 232 -1.49 -20.32 11.27
N GLU A 233 -0.54 -21.25 11.34
CA GLU A 233 -0.34 -22.30 10.32
C GLU A 233 -1.57 -23.19 10.13
N ASP A 234 -2.32 -23.48 11.21
CA ASP A 234 -3.55 -24.29 11.17
C ASP A 234 -4.62 -23.67 10.24
N GLY A 235 -4.58 -22.35 10.02
CA GLY A 235 -5.49 -21.67 9.10
C GLY A 235 -5.22 -21.96 7.62
N LEU A 236 -4.02 -22.44 7.25
CA LEU A 236 -3.65 -22.66 5.86
C LEU A 236 -4.51 -23.72 5.17
N GLU A 237 -4.99 -24.73 5.89
CA GLU A 237 -5.82 -25.81 5.32
C GLU A 237 -7.06 -25.23 4.62
N MET A 238 -7.83 -24.40 5.32
CA MET A 238 -9.03 -23.76 4.77
C MET A 238 -8.68 -22.86 3.57
N ILE A 239 -7.62 -22.05 3.67
CA ILE A 239 -7.24 -21.14 2.58
C ILE A 239 -6.80 -21.92 1.34
N ASN A 240 -6.07 -23.01 1.55
CA ASN A 240 -5.65 -23.93 0.49
C ASN A 240 -6.87 -24.57 -0.19
N GLU A 241 -7.82 -25.07 0.59
CA GLU A 241 -9.02 -25.75 0.09
C GLU A 241 -9.96 -24.80 -0.67
N GLU A 242 -10.17 -23.58 -0.17
CA GLU A 242 -11.16 -22.66 -0.74
C GLU A 242 -10.61 -21.83 -1.91
N PHE A 243 -9.35 -21.38 -1.84
CA PHE A 243 -8.84 -20.34 -2.74
C PHE A 243 -7.65 -20.75 -3.62
N LEU A 244 -6.76 -21.63 -3.14
CA LEU A 244 -5.52 -21.96 -3.87
C LEU A 244 -5.65 -23.25 -4.68
N SER A 245 -6.01 -24.37 -4.04
CA SER A 245 -6.19 -25.68 -4.68
C SER A 245 -7.53 -25.81 -5.41
N ASN A 246 -8.50 -24.95 -5.07
CA ASN A 246 -9.81 -24.93 -5.71
C ASN A 246 -9.72 -24.39 -7.14
N LYS A 247 -9.72 -25.29 -8.13
CA LYS A 247 -9.74 -24.91 -9.55
C LYS A 247 -11.01 -24.17 -10.00
N LYS A 248 -12.04 -24.10 -9.14
CA LYS A 248 -13.26 -23.30 -9.39
C LYS A 248 -13.18 -21.90 -8.77
N ALA A 249 -12.20 -21.62 -7.92
CA ALA A 249 -11.98 -20.29 -7.39
C ALA A 249 -11.64 -19.33 -8.55
N SER A 250 -12.20 -18.12 -8.48
CA SER A 250 -11.94 -17.12 -9.50
C SER A 250 -10.47 -16.71 -9.49
N TYR A 251 -9.97 -16.21 -10.64
CA TYR A 251 -8.62 -15.65 -10.72
C TYR A 251 -8.38 -14.60 -9.63
N ALA A 252 -9.36 -13.71 -9.40
CA ALA A 252 -9.26 -12.65 -8.41
C ALA A 252 -9.17 -13.19 -6.97
N ASP A 253 -9.94 -14.23 -6.63
CA ASP A 253 -9.90 -14.83 -5.30
C ASP A 253 -8.57 -15.55 -5.04
N THR A 254 -8.08 -16.33 -6.02
CA THR A 254 -6.79 -17.00 -5.91
C THR A 254 -5.64 -16.00 -5.87
N TYR A 255 -5.72 -14.92 -6.64
CA TYR A 255 -4.76 -13.82 -6.59
C TYR A 255 -4.72 -13.17 -5.19
N ALA A 256 -5.89 -12.90 -4.60
CA ALA A 256 -5.98 -12.35 -3.25
C ALA A 256 -5.34 -13.27 -2.20
N ALA A 257 -5.57 -14.59 -2.31
CA ALA A 257 -4.92 -15.57 -1.44
C ALA A 257 -3.39 -15.60 -1.62
N ILE A 258 -2.88 -15.53 -2.86
CA ILE A 258 -1.43 -15.42 -3.14
C ILE A 258 -0.84 -14.17 -2.47
N MET A 259 -1.54 -13.02 -2.55
CA MET A 259 -1.09 -11.78 -1.91
C MET A 259 -1.02 -11.90 -0.39
N ALA A 260 -2.00 -12.57 0.24
CA ALA A 260 -2.00 -12.83 1.68
C ALA A 260 -0.84 -13.77 2.10
N ILE A 261 -0.58 -14.84 1.35
CA ILE A 261 0.56 -15.74 1.57
C ILE A 261 1.88 -14.98 1.43
N ARG A 262 2.00 -14.13 0.40
CA ARG A 262 3.17 -13.27 0.19
C ARG A 262 3.41 -12.35 1.36
N PHE A 263 2.36 -11.66 1.84
CA PHE A 263 2.44 -10.82 3.04
C PHE A 263 2.99 -11.59 4.25
N HIS A 264 2.49 -12.78 4.53
CA HIS A 264 2.99 -13.60 5.66
C HIS A 264 4.45 -14.02 5.48
N GLY A 265 4.87 -14.30 4.25
CA GLY A 265 6.26 -14.64 3.95
C GLY A 265 7.21 -13.44 3.89
N THR A 266 6.70 -12.21 3.88
CA THR A 266 7.52 -10.99 3.82
C THR A 266 7.47 -10.15 5.08
N GLU A 267 6.29 -9.87 5.62
CA GLU A 267 6.02 -8.91 6.71
C GLU A 267 5.34 -9.57 7.92
N GLY A 268 4.34 -10.43 7.70
CA GLY A 268 3.47 -10.92 8.78
C GLY A 268 4.20 -11.77 9.83
N GLY A 269 5.10 -12.65 9.41
CA GLY A 269 6.03 -13.34 10.32
C GLY A 269 5.42 -14.38 11.28
N VAL A 270 4.10 -14.63 11.23
CA VAL A 270 3.42 -15.60 12.11
C VAL A 270 3.55 -17.04 11.61
N ILE A 271 3.69 -17.24 10.30
CA ILE A 271 3.75 -18.57 9.67
C ILE A 271 5.13 -18.78 9.04
N ALA A 272 5.71 -19.96 9.26
CA ALA A 272 7.00 -20.31 8.67
C ALA A 272 6.92 -20.33 7.13
N ARG A 273 7.91 -19.74 6.45
CA ARG A 273 7.98 -19.77 4.98
C ARG A 273 7.91 -21.18 4.40
N SER A 274 8.43 -22.18 5.11
CA SER A 274 8.35 -23.58 4.70
C SER A 274 6.91 -24.10 4.61
N ALA A 275 5.99 -23.63 5.44
CA ALA A 275 4.57 -23.96 5.33
C ALA A 275 3.89 -23.16 4.22
N LEU A 276 4.25 -21.88 4.08
CA LEU A 276 3.70 -20.98 3.05
C LEU A 276 4.05 -21.42 1.62
N VAL A 277 5.27 -21.94 1.38
CA VAL A 277 5.68 -22.39 0.03
C VAL A 277 4.87 -23.59 -0.45
N GLU A 278 4.46 -24.49 0.45
CA GLU A 278 3.61 -25.64 0.09
C GLU A 278 2.25 -25.17 -0.44
N SER A 279 1.67 -24.11 0.14
CA SER A 279 0.48 -23.46 -0.39
C SER A 279 0.69 -22.90 -1.81
N LEU A 280 1.86 -22.32 -2.09
CA LEU A 280 2.20 -21.79 -3.41
C LEU A 280 2.46 -22.88 -4.46
N HIS A 281 2.89 -24.08 -4.05
CA HIS A 281 3.07 -25.21 -4.98
C HIS A 281 1.76 -25.60 -5.66
N ALA A 282 0.63 -25.56 -4.96
CA ALA A 282 -0.69 -25.84 -5.53
C ALA A 282 -1.04 -24.93 -6.72
N ILE A 283 -0.49 -23.71 -6.75
CA ILE A 283 -0.71 -22.74 -7.84
C ILE A 283 0.08 -23.11 -9.10
N LEU A 284 1.19 -23.86 -8.99
CA LEU A 284 1.94 -24.33 -10.16
C LEU A 284 1.14 -25.32 -11.03
N ASP A 285 0.02 -25.84 -10.53
CA ASP A 285 -0.95 -26.66 -11.29
C ASP A 285 -2.08 -25.84 -11.95
N ARG A 286 -2.03 -24.51 -11.82
CA ARG A 286 -2.92 -23.55 -12.47
C ARG A 286 -2.12 -22.70 -13.47
N GLU A 287 -2.07 -23.15 -14.72
CA GLU A 287 -1.21 -22.55 -15.75
C GLU A 287 -1.44 -21.04 -15.97
N ASP A 288 -2.65 -20.55 -15.73
CA ASP A 288 -3.03 -19.13 -15.82
C ASP A 288 -2.50 -18.25 -14.68
N LEU A 289 -2.00 -18.85 -13.61
CA LEU A 289 -1.55 -18.19 -12.38
C LEU A 289 -0.15 -18.62 -11.93
N ALA A 290 0.41 -19.68 -12.53
CA ALA A 290 1.67 -20.27 -12.09
C ALA A 290 2.84 -19.27 -12.11
N ASP A 291 2.84 -18.33 -13.04
CA ASP A 291 3.89 -17.31 -13.15
C ASP A 291 3.95 -16.35 -11.94
N LEU A 292 2.82 -16.17 -11.25
CA LEU A 292 2.70 -15.20 -10.15
C LEU A 292 3.46 -15.59 -8.90
N VAL A 293 3.66 -16.90 -8.67
CA VAL A 293 4.27 -17.42 -7.43
C VAL A 293 5.74 -17.78 -7.59
N ILE A 294 6.22 -17.96 -8.83
CA ILE A 294 7.62 -18.33 -9.12
C ILE A 294 8.63 -17.31 -8.54
N PRO A 295 8.40 -15.98 -8.61
CA PRO A 295 9.29 -15.01 -7.98
C PRO A 295 9.40 -15.20 -6.45
N ASP A 296 8.29 -15.56 -5.79
CA ASP A 296 8.29 -15.81 -4.34
C ASP A 296 9.09 -17.08 -4.03
N LEU A 297 8.88 -18.17 -4.76
CA LEU A 297 9.67 -19.41 -4.60
C LEU A 297 11.18 -19.15 -4.77
N ALA A 298 11.57 -18.33 -5.75
CA ALA A 298 12.97 -17.96 -5.96
C ALA A 298 13.53 -17.11 -4.81
N ARG A 299 12.78 -16.10 -4.37
CA ARG A 299 13.20 -15.21 -3.27
C ARG A 299 13.25 -15.92 -1.92
N TRP A 300 12.34 -16.88 -1.69
CA TRP A 300 12.30 -17.70 -0.48
C TRP A 300 13.16 -18.96 -0.59
N GLN A 301 13.92 -19.09 -1.69
CA GLN A 301 14.89 -20.16 -1.92
C GLN A 301 14.29 -21.57 -1.87
N ASP A 302 13.01 -21.72 -2.21
CA ASP A 302 12.42 -23.03 -2.41
C ASP A 302 12.90 -23.59 -3.74
N TRP A 303 13.95 -24.41 -3.69
CA TRP A 303 14.56 -25.08 -4.84
C TRP A 303 13.98 -26.46 -5.15
N SER A 304 12.83 -26.81 -4.57
CA SER A 304 12.20 -28.13 -4.76
C SER A 304 11.52 -28.28 -6.13
N GLN A 305 11.16 -27.16 -6.78
CA GLN A 305 10.29 -27.13 -7.97
C GLN A 305 11.02 -27.06 -9.32
N VAL A 306 12.34 -27.26 -9.37
CA VAL A 306 13.15 -27.16 -10.61
C VAL A 306 12.53 -27.94 -11.78
N GLU A 307 12.19 -29.23 -11.56
CA GLU A 307 11.63 -30.06 -12.62
C GLU A 307 10.21 -29.61 -13.03
N LYS A 308 9.35 -29.26 -12.06
CA LYS A 308 8.01 -28.76 -12.35
C LYS A 308 8.05 -27.48 -13.18
N LEU A 309 8.93 -26.54 -12.81
CA LEU A 309 9.11 -25.27 -13.53
C LEU A 309 9.71 -25.48 -14.93
N LYS A 310 10.64 -26.41 -15.07
CA LYS A 310 11.14 -26.85 -16.39
C LYS A 310 9.98 -27.34 -17.27
N GLN A 311 9.11 -28.21 -16.76
CA GLN A 311 7.95 -28.72 -17.51
C GLN A 311 6.98 -27.60 -17.87
N LEU A 312 6.69 -26.65 -16.97
CA LEU A 312 5.86 -25.48 -17.28
C LEU A 312 6.44 -24.66 -18.43
N PHE A 313 7.75 -24.44 -18.47
CA PHE A 313 8.39 -23.72 -19.58
C PHE A 313 8.23 -24.47 -20.91
N LEU A 314 8.48 -25.79 -20.90
CA LEU A 314 8.46 -26.64 -22.10
C LEU A 314 7.05 -26.81 -22.66
N ASN A 315 6.05 -26.93 -21.79
CA ASN A 315 4.65 -27.07 -22.18
C ASN A 315 3.98 -25.74 -22.51
N ALA A 316 4.60 -24.61 -22.15
CA ALA A 316 4.04 -23.31 -22.44
C ALA A 316 3.88 -23.08 -23.94
N ASP A 317 2.70 -22.61 -24.34
CA ASP A 317 2.30 -22.27 -25.70
C ASP A 317 2.13 -20.74 -25.85
N ALA A 318 1.44 -20.30 -26.91
CA ALA A 318 1.24 -18.88 -27.17
C ALA A 318 0.38 -18.18 -26.11
N GLU A 319 -0.52 -18.92 -25.44
CA GLU A 319 -1.49 -18.41 -24.49
C GLU A 319 -0.99 -18.40 -23.06
N ASN A 320 0.17 -18.98 -22.73
CA ASN A 320 0.75 -18.94 -21.37
C ASN A 320 2.28 -18.71 -21.35
N ASN A 321 2.87 -18.24 -22.47
CA ASN A 321 4.33 -18.05 -22.60
C ASN A 321 4.96 -17.09 -21.56
N TRP A 322 4.16 -16.27 -20.87
CA TRP A 322 4.64 -15.34 -19.87
C TRP A 322 5.30 -16.05 -18.68
N VAL A 323 4.97 -17.32 -18.43
CA VAL A 323 5.62 -18.17 -17.39
C VAL A 323 7.11 -18.40 -17.66
N ARG A 324 7.56 -18.31 -18.93
CA ARG A 324 8.93 -18.66 -19.32
C ARG A 324 10.00 -17.78 -18.69
N VAL A 325 9.76 -16.47 -18.60
CA VAL A 325 10.74 -15.52 -18.03
C VAL A 325 10.88 -15.71 -16.51
N PRO A 326 9.79 -15.81 -15.72
CA PRO A 326 9.85 -16.19 -14.31
C PRO A 326 10.60 -17.50 -14.06
N VAL A 327 10.32 -18.56 -14.83
CA VAL A 327 11.05 -19.85 -14.71
C VAL A 327 12.55 -19.65 -14.92
N VAL A 328 12.95 -18.92 -15.96
CA VAL A 328 14.38 -18.64 -16.20
C VAL A 328 15.00 -17.88 -15.04
N ASN A 329 14.31 -16.88 -14.49
CA ASN A 329 14.81 -16.11 -13.34
C ASN A 329 14.95 -16.96 -12.08
N TYR A 330 14.03 -17.89 -11.84
CA TYR A 330 14.14 -18.88 -10.76
C TYR A 330 15.38 -19.76 -10.94
N LEU A 331 15.57 -20.32 -12.14
CA LEU A 331 16.72 -21.19 -12.42
C LEU A 331 18.06 -20.43 -12.36
N ARG A 332 18.08 -19.15 -12.75
CA ARG A 332 19.26 -18.27 -12.60
C ARG A 332 19.64 -18.02 -11.14
N ALA A 333 18.66 -18.01 -10.23
CA ALA A 333 18.89 -17.83 -8.80
C ALA A 333 19.20 -19.15 -8.07
N CYS A 334 18.73 -20.29 -8.60
CA CYS A 334 18.92 -21.60 -8.01
C CYS A 334 20.38 -22.07 -8.12
N PRO A 335 21.06 -22.41 -7.00
CA PRO A 335 22.46 -22.83 -7.01
C PRO A 335 22.66 -24.31 -7.38
N LYS A 336 21.57 -25.07 -7.55
CA LYS A 336 21.61 -26.52 -7.78
C LYS A 336 22.06 -26.87 -9.20
N PRO A 337 22.88 -27.93 -9.42
CA PRO A 337 23.31 -28.35 -10.75
C PRO A 337 22.16 -28.61 -11.72
N GLU A 338 21.06 -29.20 -11.23
CA GLU A 338 19.87 -29.54 -12.01
C GLU A 338 19.24 -28.29 -12.65
N ALA A 339 19.37 -27.12 -12.01
CA ALA A 339 18.88 -25.86 -12.58
C ALA A 339 19.72 -25.39 -13.77
N ALA A 340 21.05 -25.61 -13.72
CA ALA A 340 21.94 -25.32 -14.84
C ALA A 340 21.70 -26.27 -16.02
N GLU A 341 21.48 -27.56 -15.74
CA GLU A 341 21.10 -28.55 -16.76
C GLU A 341 19.77 -28.18 -17.43
N ALA A 342 18.74 -27.85 -16.62
CA ALA A 342 17.47 -27.37 -17.14
C ALA A 342 17.65 -26.12 -18.01
N MET A 343 18.45 -25.13 -17.57
CA MET A 343 18.70 -23.90 -18.34
C MET A 343 19.25 -24.17 -19.74
N GLU A 344 20.18 -25.11 -19.89
CA GLU A 344 20.74 -25.48 -21.19
C GLU A 344 19.72 -26.16 -22.12
N GLU A 345 18.75 -26.89 -21.55
CA GLU A 345 17.63 -27.42 -22.32
C GLU A 345 16.65 -26.32 -22.74
N LEU A 346 16.22 -25.48 -21.80
CA LEU A 346 15.25 -24.41 -22.06
C LEU A 346 15.76 -23.42 -23.11
N LYS A 347 17.07 -23.13 -23.10
CA LYS A 347 17.73 -22.26 -24.08
C LYS A 347 17.68 -22.80 -25.51
N LYS A 348 17.59 -24.12 -25.71
CA LYS A 348 17.42 -24.72 -27.05
C LYS A 348 16.01 -24.56 -27.58
N VAL A 349 15.02 -24.52 -26.67
CA VAL A 349 13.59 -24.43 -27.01
C VAL A 349 13.17 -22.98 -27.24
N ASP A 350 13.55 -22.07 -26.34
CA ASP A 350 13.25 -20.65 -26.45
C ASP A 350 14.43 -19.78 -25.99
N PRO A 351 15.41 -19.54 -26.87
CA PRO A 351 16.57 -18.70 -26.56
C PRO A 351 16.20 -17.23 -26.33
N ASP A 352 15.05 -16.78 -26.83
CA ASP A 352 14.62 -15.39 -26.73
C ASP A 352 14.13 -15.06 -25.32
N SER A 353 13.36 -15.96 -24.69
CA SER A 353 12.97 -15.84 -23.28
C SER A 353 14.17 -15.85 -22.35
N VAL A 354 15.16 -16.73 -22.61
CA VAL A 354 16.42 -16.77 -21.83
C VAL A 354 17.22 -15.47 -22.00
N ARG A 355 17.33 -14.96 -23.23
CA ARG A 355 18.00 -13.68 -23.49
C ARG A 355 17.28 -12.54 -22.78
N ARG A 356 15.95 -12.49 -22.85
CA ARG A 356 15.13 -11.43 -22.22
C ARG A 356 15.35 -11.39 -20.70
N ALA A 357 15.30 -12.55 -20.05
CA ALA A 357 15.59 -12.67 -18.62
C ALA A 357 16.98 -12.11 -18.27
N ASN A 358 18.02 -12.53 -19.01
CA ASN A 358 19.39 -12.09 -18.76
C ASN A 358 19.63 -10.60 -19.01
N THR A 359 18.97 -10.01 -20.00
CA THR A 359 19.19 -8.60 -20.39
C THR A 359 18.41 -7.62 -19.52
N PHE A 360 17.15 -7.92 -19.20
CA PHE A 360 16.24 -6.94 -18.60
C PHE A 360 15.97 -7.17 -17.11
N PHE A 361 16.29 -8.34 -16.56
CA PHE A 361 15.97 -8.69 -15.18
C PHE A 361 17.23 -8.99 -14.39
N ALA A 362 17.35 -8.33 -13.23
CA ALA A 362 18.31 -8.72 -12.21
C ALA A 362 18.02 -10.15 -11.74
N VAL A 363 19.06 -10.89 -11.37
CA VAL A 363 18.89 -12.20 -10.74
C VAL A 363 18.15 -12.00 -9.41
N PRO A 364 17.06 -12.75 -9.15
CA PRO A 364 16.37 -12.69 -7.87
C PRO A 364 17.34 -12.85 -6.70
N LYS A 365 17.28 -11.94 -5.73
CA LYS A 365 18.04 -12.03 -4.49
C LYS A 365 17.20 -12.74 -3.43
N PRO A 366 17.82 -13.53 -2.54
CA PRO A 366 17.14 -14.07 -1.37
C PRO A 366 16.46 -12.95 -0.58
N ALA A 367 15.23 -13.19 -0.13
CA ALA A 367 14.59 -12.35 0.86
C ALA A 367 15.38 -12.43 2.19
N ALA A 368 15.31 -11.40 3.03
CA ALA A 368 15.93 -11.43 4.36
C ALA A 368 15.43 -12.66 5.16
N GLU A 369 16.31 -13.32 5.90
CA GLU A 369 16.07 -14.66 6.49
C GLU A 369 14.87 -14.71 7.44
N THR A 370 14.49 -13.60 8.07
CA THR A 370 13.25 -13.47 8.85
C THR A 370 12.91 -11.99 9.07
N VAL A 371 11.65 -11.61 8.86
CA VAL A 371 11.00 -10.66 9.77
C VAL A 371 10.82 -11.43 11.06
N GLN A 372 11.39 -10.93 12.17
CA GLN A 372 11.26 -11.63 13.44
C GLN A 372 9.75 -11.73 13.76
N PRO A 373 9.24 -12.91 14.17
CA PRO A 373 7.84 -13.04 14.57
C PRO A 373 7.55 -11.99 15.65
N SER A 374 6.51 -11.18 15.46
CA SER A 374 5.99 -10.38 16.58
C SER A 374 5.60 -11.38 17.66
N LYS A 375 6.07 -11.13 18.88
CA LYS A 375 5.73 -11.98 20.02
C LYS A 375 4.23 -11.82 20.25
N GLN A 376 3.45 -12.85 19.92
CA GLN A 376 2.14 -13.06 20.51
C GLN A 376 2.24 -13.14 22.03
#